data_AF-A2A0P4-F1
#
_entry.id   AF-A2A0P4-F1
#
_cell.length_a   1.000
_cell.length_b   1.000
_cell.length_c   1.000
_cell.angle_alpha   90.00
_cell.angle_beta   90.00
_cell.angle_gamma   90.00
#
_symmetry.space_group_name_H-M   'P 1'
#
loop_
_entity.id
_entity.type
_entity.pdbx_description
1 polymer ?
#
loop_
_entity_poly.entity_id
_entity_poly.type
_entity_poly.pdbx_seq_one_letter_code
_entity_poly.pdbx_strand_id
1 'polypeptide(L)'
;MRVAFREGEKKIYRADLEDVTTDKQQGFEYKEVIISSDPTSASNHVAKLTSTEPLGMLRNLEVSKGDVVKVKVKGYYAGGSVTHSNAVNWGLTLGQVNGHSNSGEISTENTPFLLNLGLSITPNNGGNNPNATVPSGYLKLVFYKKDGTPVTASLQIAHLSPGAGQWQDLELTYTATERGYLQAFVANESDQEVFFDDMVVEHTPQLIVQENHYYPFGMNLRGIEKQGKPEHRYQYNAGTELEKSFELNWHETIYRRYDAQLGRFHGIDELAPLMP
;
A
#
# COMPACT_ATOMS: atom_id res chain seq x y z
N MET A 1 -4.62 8.26 28.78
CA MET A 1 -3.71 8.79 27.74
C MET A 1 -4.01 8.05 26.45
N ARG A 2 -4.08 8.73 25.30
CA ARG A 2 -4.33 8.11 23.98
C ARG A 2 -3.00 7.94 23.27
N VAL A 3 -2.68 6.76 22.76
CA VAL A 3 -1.45 6.50 22.00
C VAL A 3 -1.79 5.91 20.64
N ALA A 4 -1.11 6.41 19.61
CA ALA A 4 -1.23 5.90 18.26
C ALA A 4 -0.47 4.57 18.16
N PHE A 5 -1.18 3.51 17.79
CA PHE A 5 -0.60 2.19 17.50
C PHE A 5 -0.07 2.11 16.07
N ARG A 6 -0.62 2.94 15.19
CA ARG A 6 -0.13 3.13 13.84
C ARG A 6 -0.20 4.60 13.50
N GLU A 7 0.95 5.18 13.21
CA GLU A 7 1.05 6.57 12.76
C GLU A 7 0.40 6.68 11.38
N GLY A 8 -0.49 7.66 11.22
CA GLY A 8 -1.16 7.96 9.95
C GLY A 8 -0.26 8.71 8.97
N GLU A 9 1.06 8.53 9.04
CA GLU A 9 2.01 9.27 8.23
C GLU A 9 1.91 8.85 6.76
N LYS A 10 1.70 9.83 5.90
CA LYS A 10 1.60 9.64 4.46
C LYS A 10 2.98 9.32 3.88
N LYS A 11 3.10 8.19 3.20
CA LYS A 11 4.28 7.79 2.42
C LYS A 11 4.05 8.09 0.96
N ILE A 12 5.06 8.62 0.28
CA ILE A 12 5.02 8.97 -1.14
C ILE A 12 6.14 8.22 -1.85
N TYR A 13 5.79 7.57 -2.96
CA TYR A 13 6.72 6.89 -3.85
C TYR A 13 6.56 7.47 -5.25
N ARG A 14 7.67 7.66 -5.96
CA ARG A 14 7.68 8.22 -7.32
C ARG A 14 8.50 7.35 -8.27
N ALA A 15 8.05 7.23 -9.51
CA ALA A 15 8.84 6.82 -10.65
C ALA A 15 8.73 7.89 -11.75
N ASP A 16 9.84 8.52 -12.07
CA ASP A 16 9.97 9.51 -13.15
C ASP A 16 10.85 9.01 -14.31
N LEU A 17 11.37 7.77 -14.21
CA LEU A 17 12.14 7.11 -15.27
C LEU A 17 13.47 7.79 -15.61
N GLU A 18 13.88 8.79 -14.85
CA GLU A 18 15.14 9.49 -15.04
C GLU A 18 16.32 8.71 -14.43
N ASP A 19 16.07 7.98 -13.33
CA ASP A 19 17.03 7.07 -12.72
C ASP A 19 16.36 5.77 -12.27
N VAL A 20 16.60 4.72 -13.06
CA VAL A 20 16.09 3.36 -12.82
C VAL A 20 16.49 2.83 -11.45
N THR A 21 17.66 3.19 -10.93
CA THR A 21 18.10 2.75 -9.61
C THR A 21 17.24 3.35 -8.52
N THR A 22 16.95 4.66 -8.64
CA THR A 22 16.10 5.38 -7.71
C THR A 22 14.68 4.83 -7.75
N ASP A 23 14.10 4.62 -8.93
CA ASP A 23 12.76 4.07 -9.09
C ASP A 23 12.61 2.66 -8.50
N LYS A 24 13.60 1.79 -8.74
CA LYS A 24 13.64 0.44 -8.16
C LYS A 24 13.78 0.47 -6.64
N GLN A 25 14.57 1.39 -6.08
CA GLN A 25 14.66 1.59 -4.63
C GLN A 25 13.35 2.10 -4.03
N GLN A 26 12.62 2.93 -4.76
CA GLN A 26 11.27 3.33 -4.38
C GLN A 26 10.33 2.12 -4.40
N GLY A 27 10.61 1.08 -5.20
CA GLY A 27 9.88 -0.18 -5.30
C GLY A 27 8.98 -0.26 -6.53
N PHE A 28 9.31 0.49 -7.59
CA PHE A 28 8.68 0.37 -8.89
C PHE A 28 9.37 -0.71 -9.72
N GLU A 29 8.59 -1.41 -10.52
CA GLU A 29 9.03 -2.45 -11.44
C GLU A 29 8.56 -2.11 -12.86
N TYR A 30 9.44 -2.27 -13.83
CA TYR A 30 9.17 -2.10 -15.27
C TYR A 30 10.31 -2.69 -16.09
N LYS A 31 10.11 -2.90 -17.39
CA LYS A 31 11.20 -3.27 -18.30
C LYS A 31 11.98 -2.02 -18.68
N GLU A 32 13.30 -2.08 -18.76
CA GLU A 32 14.06 -0.90 -19.20
C GLU A 32 13.87 -0.60 -20.70
N VAL A 33 13.46 -1.59 -21.50
CA VAL A 33 13.20 -1.42 -22.95
C VAL A 33 12.06 -0.46 -23.29
N ILE A 34 11.16 -0.18 -22.34
CA ILE A 34 10.07 0.79 -22.56
C ILE A 34 10.49 2.24 -22.32
N ILE A 35 11.68 2.48 -21.74
CA ILE A 35 12.18 3.83 -21.52
C ILE A 35 12.55 4.44 -22.88
N SER A 36 12.00 5.61 -23.16
CA SER A 36 12.22 6.34 -24.41
C SER A 36 12.27 7.84 -24.16
N SER A 37 12.75 8.60 -25.14
CA SER A 37 12.75 10.06 -25.08
C SER A 37 11.32 10.62 -25.07
N ASP A 38 11.05 11.64 -24.26
CA ASP A 38 9.76 12.32 -24.23
C ASP A 38 9.39 12.90 -25.62
N PRO A 39 8.24 12.53 -26.22
CA PRO A 39 7.79 13.07 -27.50
C PRO A 39 7.51 14.57 -27.49
N THR A 40 7.34 15.19 -26.31
CA THR A 40 7.04 16.61 -26.11
C THR A 40 8.22 17.41 -25.56
N SER A 41 9.32 16.74 -25.18
CA SER A 41 10.49 17.35 -24.53
C SER A 41 10.16 18.09 -23.20
N ALA A 42 9.13 17.65 -22.48
CA ALA A 42 8.78 18.16 -21.16
C ALA A 42 9.60 17.49 -20.03
N SER A 43 9.96 16.22 -20.20
CA SER A 43 10.95 15.43 -19.44
C SER A 43 12.01 14.84 -20.38
N ASN A 44 13.01 14.12 -19.86
CA ASN A 44 13.96 13.42 -20.74
C ASN A 44 13.45 12.03 -21.07
N HIS A 45 12.88 11.33 -20.09
CA HIS A 45 12.51 9.92 -20.20
C HIS A 45 11.04 9.68 -19.88
N VAL A 46 10.43 8.80 -20.67
CA VAL A 46 9.02 8.39 -20.52
C VAL A 46 8.88 6.89 -20.83
N ALA A 47 7.85 6.27 -20.26
CA ALA A 47 7.49 4.89 -20.55
C ALA A 47 6.64 4.82 -21.82
N LYS A 48 7.22 4.36 -22.93
CA LYS A 48 6.50 4.12 -24.19
C LYS A 48 5.96 2.70 -24.24
N LEU A 49 4.63 2.59 -24.20
CA LEU A 49 3.91 1.33 -24.26
C LEU A 49 3.34 1.09 -25.65
N THR A 50 3.59 -0.11 -26.16
CA THR A 50 3.20 -0.55 -27.50
C THR A 50 2.47 -1.88 -27.42
N SER A 51 2.00 -2.41 -28.54
CA SER A 51 1.41 -3.76 -28.60
C SER A 51 2.40 -4.88 -28.20
N THR A 52 3.71 -4.66 -28.37
CA THR A 52 4.76 -5.62 -27.97
C THR A 52 5.19 -5.44 -26.53
N GLU A 53 5.13 -4.21 -26.02
CA GLU A 53 5.46 -3.88 -24.64
C GLU A 53 4.31 -3.09 -23.99
N PRO A 54 3.21 -3.78 -23.62
CA PRO A 54 1.97 -3.13 -23.21
C PRO A 54 1.93 -2.73 -21.73
N LEU A 55 2.90 -3.14 -20.91
CA LEU A 55 2.89 -2.91 -19.46
C LEU A 55 4.03 -1.96 -19.06
N GLY A 56 3.67 -0.89 -18.35
CA GLY A 56 4.59 0.13 -17.89
C GLY A 56 5.00 -0.01 -16.43
N MET A 57 5.15 1.13 -15.76
CA MET A 57 5.44 1.21 -14.34
C MET A 57 4.40 0.43 -13.52
N LEU A 58 4.89 -0.45 -12.66
CA LEU A 58 4.12 -1.26 -11.71
C LEU A 58 4.62 -0.99 -10.29
N ARG A 59 3.69 -0.97 -9.33
CA ARG A 59 3.99 -0.98 -7.91
C ARG A 59 3.03 -1.86 -7.13
N ASN A 60 3.58 -2.70 -6.25
CA ASN A 60 2.82 -3.46 -5.27
C ASN A 60 2.95 -2.81 -3.89
N LEU A 61 1.83 -2.63 -3.17
CA LEU A 61 1.81 -2.08 -1.81
C LEU A 61 1.08 -3.02 -0.86
N GLU A 62 1.66 -3.29 0.30
CA GLU A 62 0.90 -3.90 1.40
C GLU A 62 0.00 -2.83 2.05
N VAL A 63 -1.30 -3.13 2.14
CA VAL A 63 -2.30 -2.25 2.73
C VAL A 63 -3.05 -2.97 3.85
N SER A 64 -3.46 -2.22 4.87
CA SER A 64 -4.38 -2.70 5.91
C SER A 64 -5.74 -2.05 5.76
N LYS A 65 -6.77 -2.65 6.37
CA LYS A 65 -8.12 -2.09 6.42
C LYS A 65 -8.10 -0.61 6.82
N GLY A 66 -8.75 0.22 6.00
CA GLY A 66 -8.89 1.66 6.16
C GLY A 66 -7.75 2.49 5.63
N ASP A 67 -6.65 1.88 5.15
CA ASP A 67 -5.61 2.62 4.44
C ASP A 67 -6.17 3.20 3.15
N VAL A 68 -5.71 4.40 2.80
CA VAL A 68 -6.05 5.08 1.55
C VAL A 68 -4.80 5.13 0.68
N VAL A 69 -4.91 4.64 -0.55
CA VAL A 69 -3.84 4.75 -1.54
C VAL A 69 -4.35 5.59 -2.71
N LYS A 70 -3.61 6.65 -3.02
CA LYS A 70 -3.88 7.53 -4.15
C LYS A 70 -2.76 7.38 -5.16
N VAL A 71 -3.10 7.12 -6.41
CA VAL A 71 -2.13 6.93 -7.49
C VAL A 71 -2.40 7.95 -8.58
N LYS A 72 -1.34 8.62 -9.02
CA LYS A 72 -1.36 9.59 -10.12
C LYS A 72 -0.31 9.21 -11.14
N VAL A 73 -0.59 9.46 -12.41
CA VAL A 73 0.38 9.29 -13.49
C VAL A 73 -0.04 10.18 -14.66
N LYS A 74 0.92 10.70 -15.41
CA LYS A 74 0.64 11.42 -16.65
C LYS A 74 0.61 10.44 -17.81
N GLY A 75 -0.34 10.59 -18.71
CA GLY A 75 -0.46 9.81 -19.93
C GLY A 75 -0.52 10.70 -21.17
N TYR A 76 0.07 10.26 -22.28
CA TYR A 76 0.10 10.99 -23.55
C TYR A 76 -0.09 10.04 -24.73
N TYR A 77 -0.77 10.52 -25.76
CA TYR A 77 -0.81 9.87 -27.07
C TYR A 77 -0.85 10.93 -28.18
N ALA A 78 -0.16 10.67 -29.30
CA ALA A 78 0.01 11.66 -30.38
C ALA A 78 -1.24 11.86 -31.27
N GLY A 79 -2.23 10.98 -31.16
CA GLY A 79 -3.40 10.93 -32.06
C GLY A 79 -3.16 10.07 -33.29
N GLY A 80 -4.23 9.58 -33.91
CA GLY A 80 -4.14 8.63 -35.03
C GLY A 80 -5.34 7.69 -35.09
N SER A 81 -5.34 6.81 -36.08
CA SER A 81 -6.28 5.69 -36.11
C SER A 81 -5.90 4.68 -35.04
N VAL A 82 -6.89 4.23 -34.27
CA VAL A 82 -6.70 3.27 -33.17
C VAL A 82 -7.41 1.98 -33.53
N THR A 83 -6.73 0.86 -33.32
CA THR A 83 -7.37 -0.44 -33.19
C THR A 83 -7.12 -1.04 -31.81
N HIS A 84 -8.22 -1.47 -31.19
CA HIS A 84 -8.20 -2.04 -29.85
C HIS A 84 -7.86 -3.51 -29.97
N SER A 85 -6.72 -3.91 -29.42
CA SER A 85 -6.30 -5.30 -29.40
C SER A 85 -6.90 -5.96 -28.17
N ASN A 86 -8.12 -6.51 -28.31
CA ASN A 86 -8.86 -7.17 -27.22
C ASN A 86 -8.22 -8.49 -26.71
N ALA A 87 -7.03 -8.85 -27.18
CA ALA A 87 -6.41 -10.14 -26.89
C ALA A 87 -4.91 -9.99 -26.67
N VAL A 88 -4.52 -9.24 -25.64
CA VAL A 88 -3.20 -9.50 -25.06
C VAL A 88 -3.34 -10.77 -24.22
N ASN A 89 -3.19 -11.92 -24.87
CA ASN A 89 -3.04 -13.20 -24.18
C ASN A 89 -1.69 -13.18 -23.47
N TRP A 90 -1.70 -12.87 -22.16
CA TRP A 90 -0.50 -12.95 -21.34
C TRP A 90 -0.26 -14.43 -21.09
N GLY A 91 0.54 -15.04 -21.97
CA GLY A 91 0.93 -16.43 -21.86
C GLY A 91 1.73 -16.66 -20.59
N LEU A 92 1.04 -16.89 -19.49
CA LEU A 92 1.57 -17.47 -18.25
C LEU A 92 0.54 -18.51 -17.79
N THR A 93 0.84 -19.76 -18.11
CA THR A 93 0.15 -20.93 -17.59
C THR A 93 0.33 -21.00 -16.07
N LEU A 94 -0.78 -21.15 -15.35
CA LEU A 94 -0.82 -21.40 -13.91
C LEU A 94 -0.06 -22.68 -13.57
N GLY A 95 1.17 -22.55 -13.06
CA GLY A 95 1.71 -23.54 -12.15
C GLY A 95 0.92 -23.46 -10.86
N GLN A 96 0.28 -24.57 -10.47
CA GLN A 96 -0.42 -24.71 -9.19
C GLN A 96 0.41 -24.13 -8.03
N VAL A 97 -0.24 -23.36 -7.15
CA VAL A 97 0.33 -22.90 -5.88
C VAL A 97 0.57 -24.10 -4.98
N ASN A 98 1.72 -24.75 -5.13
CA ASN A 98 2.31 -25.63 -4.13
C ASN A 98 3.66 -25.04 -3.76
N GLY A 99 3.74 -24.61 -2.49
CA GLY A 99 4.69 -23.63 -2.01
C GLY A 99 6.14 -23.92 -2.35
N HIS A 100 6.90 -22.84 -2.57
CA HIS A 100 8.34 -22.86 -2.48
C HIS A 100 8.82 -21.67 -1.66
N SER A 101 9.26 -22.02 -0.46
CA SER A 101 10.22 -21.31 0.35
C SER A 101 11.60 -21.30 -0.32
N ASN A 102 12.27 -20.15 -0.22
CA ASN A 102 13.73 -19.93 -0.29
C ASN A 102 14.47 -19.97 -1.64
N SER A 103 15.45 -19.04 -1.66
CA SER A 103 16.73 -19.02 -2.38
C SER A 103 16.72 -18.85 -3.91
N GLY A 104 16.94 -17.61 -4.32
CA GLY A 104 18.09 -17.23 -5.16
C GLY A 104 18.27 -17.99 -6.47
N GLU A 105 17.71 -17.44 -7.54
CA GLU A 105 18.32 -17.46 -8.88
C GLU A 105 17.65 -16.35 -9.71
N ILE A 106 18.44 -15.36 -10.11
CA ILE A 106 18.03 -14.29 -11.02
C ILE A 106 18.23 -14.85 -12.43
N SER A 107 17.14 -15.23 -13.12
CA SER A 107 17.19 -15.43 -14.57
C SER A 107 16.89 -14.11 -15.27
N THR A 108 17.86 -13.66 -16.06
CA THR A 108 17.94 -12.35 -16.72
C THR A 108 17.00 -12.19 -17.92
N GLU A 109 16.11 -13.14 -18.19
CA GLU A 109 15.32 -13.18 -19.42
C GLU A 109 13.87 -13.57 -19.11
N ASN A 110 12.99 -12.58 -19.20
CA ASN A 110 11.51 -12.64 -19.21
C ASN A 110 10.76 -12.33 -17.90
N THR A 111 10.20 -11.11 -17.89
CA THR A 111 9.11 -10.52 -17.07
C THR A 111 9.51 -9.81 -15.77
N PRO A 112 9.41 -8.46 -15.70
CA PRO A 112 9.64 -7.70 -14.47
C PRO A 112 8.39 -7.70 -13.57
N PHE A 113 7.67 -8.81 -13.45
CA PHE A 113 6.32 -8.80 -12.84
C PHE A 113 6.10 -9.86 -11.76
N LEU A 114 7.15 -10.53 -11.26
CA LEU A 114 6.98 -11.66 -10.34
C LEU A 114 7.81 -11.63 -9.06
N LEU A 115 8.71 -10.66 -8.83
CA LEU A 115 9.59 -10.73 -7.65
C LEU A 115 9.03 -10.00 -6.42
N ASN A 116 8.03 -10.63 -5.77
CA ASN A 116 8.08 -10.99 -4.33
C ASN A 116 6.78 -11.62 -3.77
N LEU A 117 5.68 -11.66 -4.54
CA LEU A 117 4.37 -12.09 -4.02
C LEU A 117 3.72 -13.26 -4.79
N GLY A 118 4.31 -13.74 -5.89
CA GLY A 118 3.72 -14.83 -6.69
C GLY A 118 2.35 -14.47 -7.31
N LEU A 119 2.04 -13.19 -7.45
CA LEU A 119 0.77 -12.71 -8.01
C LEU A 119 0.87 -12.62 -9.53
N SER A 120 0.01 -13.35 -10.24
CA SER A 120 -0.13 -13.25 -11.69
C SER A 120 -0.86 -11.96 -12.06
N ILE A 121 -0.31 -11.22 -13.01
CA ILE A 121 -1.00 -10.10 -13.65
C ILE A 121 -1.65 -10.65 -14.92
N THR A 122 -2.95 -10.42 -15.08
CA THR A 122 -3.67 -10.68 -16.33
C THR A 122 -4.59 -9.50 -16.56
N PRO A 123 -4.39 -8.70 -17.62
CA PRO A 123 -5.39 -7.75 -18.08
C PRO A 123 -6.54 -8.55 -18.67
N ASN A 124 -7.46 -8.95 -17.81
CA ASN A 124 -8.76 -9.42 -18.25
C ASN A 124 -9.61 -8.19 -18.56
N ASN A 125 -9.52 -7.70 -19.80
CA ASN A 125 -10.15 -6.48 -20.31
C ASN A 125 -9.81 -5.25 -19.45
N GLY A 126 -9.15 -4.24 -20.01
CA GLY A 126 -9.04 -2.92 -19.39
C GLY A 126 -10.38 -2.21 -19.10
N GLY A 127 -11.51 -2.90 -18.90
CA GLY A 127 -12.85 -2.34 -19.12
C GLY A 127 -13.04 -2.06 -20.61
N ASN A 128 -14.29 -1.98 -21.06
CA ASN A 128 -14.52 -1.43 -22.40
C ASN A 128 -13.97 0.00 -22.39
N ASN A 129 -12.90 0.26 -23.15
CA ASN A 129 -12.44 1.63 -23.34
C ASN A 129 -13.65 2.47 -23.78
N PRO A 130 -14.04 3.50 -23.00
CA PRO A 130 -15.27 4.23 -23.27
C PRO A 130 -15.21 4.99 -24.60
N ASN A 131 -14.02 5.17 -25.18
CA ASN A 131 -13.79 5.93 -26.39
C ASN A 131 -13.10 5.07 -27.47
N ALA A 132 -13.86 4.66 -28.49
CA ALA A 132 -13.35 3.84 -29.60
C ALA A 132 -12.30 4.56 -30.48
N THR A 133 -12.09 5.87 -30.30
CA THR A 133 -11.11 6.67 -31.04
C THR A 133 -9.89 7.06 -30.21
N VAL A 134 -9.82 6.61 -28.95
CA VAL A 134 -8.71 6.88 -28.04
C VAL A 134 -7.96 5.55 -27.80
N PRO A 135 -6.62 5.55 -27.80
CA PRO A 135 -5.83 4.39 -27.41
C PRO A 135 -6.27 3.81 -26.06
N SER A 136 -6.18 2.50 -25.89
CA SER A 136 -6.49 1.82 -24.63
C SER A 136 -5.36 1.91 -23.62
N GLY A 137 -4.82 3.13 -23.43
CA GLY A 137 -3.90 3.46 -22.36
C GLY A 137 -4.65 3.76 -21.07
N TYR A 138 -4.26 3.15 -19.96
CA TYR A 138 -4.92 3.34 -18.68
C TYR A 138 -4.00 3.16 -17.47
N LEU A 139 -4.42 3.76 -16.35
CA LEU A 139 -3.97 3.43 -15.00
C LEU A 139 -4.96 2.45 -14.38
N LYS A 140 -4.47 1.39 -13.75
CA LYS A 140 -5.30 0.35 -13.12
C LYS A 140 -4.83 0.02 -11.71
N LEU A 141 -5.81 -0.11 -10.83
CA LEU A 141 -5.62 -0.63 -9.46
C LEU A 141 -6.36 -1.96 -9.31
N VAL A 142 -5.69 -2.94 -8.69
CA VAL A 142 -6.27 -4.24 -8.34
C VAL A 142 -5.89 -4.58 -6.91
N PHE A 143 -6.89 -4.82 -6.06
CA PHE A 143 -6.64 -5.29 -4.70
C PHE A 143 -6.70 -6.82 -4.65
N TYR A 144 -5.72 -7.39 -3.96
CA TYR A 144 -5.56 -8.80 -3.68
C TYR A 144 -5.65 -9.05 -2.19
N LYS A 145 -6.34 -10.12 -1.81
CA LYS A 145 -6.34 -10.59 -0.42
C LYS A 145 -4.97 -11.13 -0.04
N LYS A 146 -4.75 -11.38 1.26
CA LYS A 146 -3.50 -11.97 1.76
C LYS A 146 -3.19 -13.36 1.21
N ASP A 147 -4.20 -14.08 0.74
CA ASP A 147 -4.06 -15.38 0.06
C ASP A 147 -3.71 -15.26 -1.44
N GLY A 148 -3.58 -14.03 -1.96
CA GLY A 148 -3.29 -13.75 -3.36
C GLY A 148 -4.50 -13.75 -4.30
N THR A 149 -5.72 -13.89 -3.77
CA THR A 149 -6.94 -13.84 -4.59
C THR A 149 -7.28 -12.40 -4.97
N PRO A 150 -7.45 -12.08 -6.28
CA PRO A 150 -7.92 -10.77 -6.70
C PRO A 150 -9.37 -10.54 -6.27
N VAL A 151 -9.68 -9.34 -5.78
CA VAL A 151 -11.04 -8.92 -5.47
C VAL A 151 -11.59 -8.17 -6.68
N THR A 152 -12.31 -8.84 -7.58
CA THR A 152 -12.76 -8.23 -8.84
C THR A 152 -13.57 -6.94 -8.65
N ALA A 153 -14.38 -6.85 -7.59
CA ALA A 153 -15.16 -5.65 -7.26
C ALA A 153 -14.30 -4.44 -6.83
N SER A 154 -13.02 -4.64 -6.53
CA SER A 154 -12.06 -3.59 -6.14
C SER A 154 -11.32 -2.99 -7.33
N LEU A 155 -11.48 -3.55 -8.53
CA LEU A 155 -10.79 -3.12 -9.72
C LEU A 155 -11.24 -1.69 -10.08
N GLN A 156 -10.25 -0.81 -10.24
CA GLN A 156 -10.46 0.57 -10.67
C GLN A 156 -9.59 0.84 -11.88
N ILE A 157 -10.13 1.55 -12.88
CA ILE A 157 -9.42 1.90 -14.10
C ILE A 157 -9.70 3.37 -14.42
N ALA A 158 -8.65 4.12 -14.72
CA ALA A 158 -8.72 5.44 -15.32
C ALA A 158 -8.16 5.34 -16.75
N HIS A 159 -8.98 5.63 -17.75
CA HIS A 159 -8.58 5.63 -19.15
C HIS A 159 -8.08 7.01 -19.59
N LEU A 160 -7.25 7.03 -20.63
CA LEU A 160 -7.04 8.24 -21.42
C LEU A 160 -8.37 8.75 -21.99
N SER A 161 -8.49 10.08 -22.01
CA SER A 161 -9.66 10.79 -22.55
C SER A 161 -9.36 11.38 -23.92
N PRO A 162 -10.39 11.76 -24.71
CA PRO A 162 -10.19 12.46 -25.97
C PRO A 162 -9.39 13.76 -25.76
N GLY A 163 -8.24 13.86 -26.42
CA GLY A 163 -7.31 14.98 -26.22
C GLY A 163 -5.91 14.64 -26.71
N ALA A 164 -5.79 14.27 -27.99
CA ALA A 164 -4.53 13.87 -28.60
C ALA A 164 -3.49 15.00 -28.57
N GLY A 165 -2.22 14.61 -28.48
CA GLY A 165 -1.08 15.50 -28.54
C GLY A 165 -0.85 16.31 -27.26
N GLN A 166 -1.51 15.99 -26.15
CA GLN A 166 -1.36 16.67 -24.87
C GLN A 166 -1.24 15.63 -23.74
N TRP A 167 -0.48 15.97 -22.70
CA TRP A 167 -0.41 15.19 -21.47
C TRP A 167 -1.71 15.29 -20.68
N GLN A 168 -2.14 14.16 -20.10
CA GLN A 168 -3.36 14.03 -19.33
C GLN A 168 -3.03 13.42 -17.96
N ASP A 169 -3.67 13.93 -16.90
CA ASP A 169 -3.53 13.35 -15.57
C ASP A 169 -4.53 12.20 -15.37
N LEU A 170 -4.02 11.02 -15.05
CA LEU A 170 -4.81 9.88 -14.63
C LEU A 170 -4.66 9.72 -13.12
N GLU A 171 -5.79 9.64 -12.41
CA GLU A 171 -5.80 9.58 -10.96
C GLU A 171 -6.81 8.53 -10.48
N LEU A 172 -6.38 7.66 -9.58
CA LEU A 172 -7.25 6.70 -8.88
C LEU A 172 -7.01 6.77 -7.37
N THR A 173 -8.06 6.53 -6.60
CA THR A 173 -7.98 6.44 -5.14
C THR A 173 -8.71 5.19 -4.68
N TYR A 174 -8.00 4.37 -3.91
CA TYR A 174 -8.50 3.13 -3.34
C TYR A 174 -8.43 3.17 -1.82
N THR A 175 -9.53 2.80 -1.16
CA THR A 175 -9.58 2.61 0.30
C THR A 175 -9.65 1.12 0.59
N ALA A 176 -8.65 0.59 1.30
CA ALA A 176 -8.56 -0.82 1.61
C ALA A 176 -9.70 -1.25 2.55
N THR A 177 -10.49 -2.24 2.13
CA THR A 177 -11.60 -2.78 2.93
C THR A 177 -11.14 -3.85 3.92
N GLU A 178 -10.01 -4.49 3.64
CA GLU A 178 -9.35 -5.50 4.46
C GLU A 178 -7.82 -5.45 4.26
N ARG A 179 -7.07 -6.27 5.01
CA ARG A 179 -5.62 -6.35 4.85
C ARG A 179 -5.27 -7.20 3.62
N GLY A 180 -4.34 -6.71 2.79
CA GLY A 180 -3.96 -7.36 1.55
C GLY A 180 -2.86 -6.62 0.80
N TYR A 181 -2.85 -6.76 -0.51
CA TYR A 181 -1.91 -6.12 -1.42
C TYR A 181 -2.68 -5.31 -2.46
N LEU A 182 -2.30 -4.05 -2.65
CA LEU A 182 -2.79 -3.23 -3.75
C LEU A 182 -1.72 -3.19 -4.84
N GLN A 183 -2.12 -3.57 -6.04
CA GLN A 183 -1.29 -3.47 -7.23
C GLN A 183 -1.72 -2.26 -8.05
N ALA A 184 -0.79 -1.39 -8.40
CA ALA A 184 -1.00 -0.22 -9.23
C ALA A 184 -0.10 -0.29 -10.47
N PHE A 185 -0.67 -0.16 -11.67
CA PHE A 185 0.11 -0.17 -12.90
C PHE A 185 -0.53 0.60 -14.03
N VAL A 186 0.30 0.97 -15.01
CA VAL A 186 -0.15 1.51 -16.29
C VAL A 186 0.00 0.50 -17.40
N ALA A 187 -0.98 0.44 -18.31
CA ALA A 187 -0.91 -0.47 -19.45
C ALA A 187 -1.53 0.15 -20.71
N ASN A 188 -1.22 -0.43 -21.86
CA ASN A 188 -1.76 -0.10 -23.17
C ASN A 188 -2.24 -1.37 -23.90
N GLU A 189 -3.52 -1.42 -24.27
CA GLU A 189 -4.13 -2.53 -25.01
C GLU A 189 -4.56 -2.12 -26.44
N SER A 190 -3.87 -1.14 -27.02
CA SER A 190 -4.09 -0.71 -28.40
C SER A 190 -2.82 -0.81 -29.26
N ASP A 191 -3.00 -0.77 -30.57
CA ASP A 191 -1.90 -0.73 -31.55
C ASP A 191 -1.13 0.59 -31.53
N GLN A 192 -1.78 1.68 -31.15
CA GLN A 192 -1.18 2.99 -31.03
C GLN A 192 -0.28 3.09 -29.79
N GLU A 193 0.90 3.70 -29.95
CA GLU A 193 1.81 3.98 -28.86
C GLU A 193 1.20 4.97 -27.84
N VAL A 194 1.36 4.65 -26.57
CA VAL A 194 0.96 5.50 -25.44
C VAL A 194 2.16 5.69 -24.53
N PHE A 195 2.32 6.91 -24.02
CA PHE A 195 3.42 7.29 -23.18
C PHE A 195 2.91 7.57 -21.77
N PHE A 196 3.65 7.13 -20.75
CA PHE A 196 3.37 7.42 -19.34
C PHE A 196 4.59 7.99 -18.64
N ASP A 197 4.38 8.92 -17.71
CA ASP A 197 5.44 9.55 -16.93
C ASP A 197 4.93 10.01 -15.55
N ASP A 198 5.84 10.32 -14.64
CA ASP A 198 5.58 10.90 -13.32
C ASP A 198 4.58 10.08 -12.50
N MET A 199 4.77 8.76 -12.40
CA MET A 199 3.90 7.93 -11.56
C MET A 199 4.18 8.22 -10.08
N VAL A 200 3.16 8.67 -9.37
CA VAL A 200 3.22 8.95 -7.93
C VAL A 200 2.21 8.08 -7.21
N VAL A 201 2.68 7.35 -6.20
CA VAL A 201 1.84 6.54 -5.30
C VAL A 201 1.93 7.09 -3.89
N GLU A 202 0.79 7.55 -3.39
CA GLU A 202 0.63 8.08 -2.05
C GLU A 202 -0.11 7.07 -1.17
N HIS A 203 0.55 6.51 -0.16
CA HIS A 203 -0.04 5.60 0.81
C HIS A 203 -0.26 6.32 2.14
N THR A 204 -1.52 6.44 2.53
CA THR A 204 -1.93 7.05 3.81
C THR A 204 -2.50 5.96 4.72
N PRO A 205 -1.72 5.49 5.71
CA PRO A 205 -2.20 4.56 6.72
C PRO A 205 -3.38 5.12 7.53
N GLN A 206 -4.35 4.26 7.88
CA GLN A 206 -5.34 4.67 8.87
C GLN A 206 -4.67 4.89 10.24
N LEU A 207 -4.92 6.06 10.85
CA LEU A 207 -4.54 6.31 12.24
C LEU A 207 -5.34 5.36 13.14
N ILE A 208 -4.62 4.47 13.83
CA ILE A 208 -5.21 3.58 14.83
C ILE A 208 -4.75 4.06 16.19
N VAL A 209 -5.68 4.53 17.02
CA VAL A 209 -5.43 4.93 18.40
C VAL A 209 -5.91 3.83 19.33
N GLN A 210 -5.11 3.51 20.35
CA GLN A 210 -5.53 2.64 21.43
C GLN A 210 -6.32 3.43 22.46
N GLU A 211 -7.49 2.91 22.82
CA GLU A 211 -8.25 3.34 23.98
C GLU A 211 -8.23 2.21 25.01
N ASN A 212 -7.84 2.55 26.24
CA ASN A 212 -7.84 1.61 27.36
C ASN A 212 -8.99 1.97 28.29
N HIS A 213 -9.80 0.97 28.63
CA HIS A 213 -10.84 1.10 29.63
C HIS A 213 -10.42 0.34 30.88
N TYR A 214 -10.74 0.90 32.04
CA TYR A 214 -10.31 0.38 33.33
C TYR A 214 -11.53 0.06 34.19
N TYR A 215 -11.47 -1.04 34.93
CA TYR A 215 -12.28 -1.23 36.13
C TYR A 215 -12.03 -0.08 37.12
N PRO A 216 -12.95 0.17 38.08
CA PRO A 216 -12.82 1.29 39.02
C PRO A 216 -11.45 1.37 39.72
N PHE A 217 -10.86 0.21 40.05
CA PHE A 217 -9.57 0.09 40.73
C PHE A 217 -8.35 0.10 39.78
N GLY A 218 -8.52 0.37 38.49
CA GLY A 218 -7.41 0.56 37.55
C GLY A 218 -6.90 -0.69 36.84
N MET A 219 -7.62 -1.80 36.93
CA MET A 219 -7.34 -2.99 36.13
C MET A 219 -7.91 -2.81 34.72
N ASN A 220 -7.17 -3.22 33.69
CA ASN A 220 -7.68 -3.14 32.32
C ASN A 220 -8.86 -4.07 32.09
N LEU A 221 -9.87 -3.57 31.37
CA LEU A 221 -10.95 -4.40 30.84
C LEU A 221 -10.41 -5.25 29.67
N ARG A 222 -10.04 -6.49 29.98
CA ARG A 222 -9.60 -7.47 28.98
C ARG A 222 -10.72 -7.77 27.99
N GLY A 223 -10.37 -7.84 26.71
CA GLY A 223 -11.28 -8.19 25.60
C GLY A 223 -11.76 -7.00 24.75
N ILE A 224 -11.66 -5.77 25.26
CA ILE A 224 -11.93 -4.54 24.48
C ILE A 224 -10.68 -3.68 24.30
N GLU A 225 -9.59 -3.99 25.00
CA GLU A 225 -8.28 -3.40 24.77
C GLU A 225 -7.60 -4.00 23.53
N LYS A 226 -6.84 -3.18 22.81
CA LYS A 226 -5.97 -3.66 21.74
C LYS A 226 -4.62 -4.09 22.33
N GLN A 227 -4.27 -5.36 22.17
CA GLN A 227 -2.98 -5.90 22.59
C GLN A 227 -2.01 -5.94 21.41
N GLY A 228 -0.74 -5.58 21.63
CA GLY A 228 0.30 -5.62 20.62
C GLY A 228 1.49 -4.70 20.91
N LYS A 229 2.46 -4.66 19.99
CA LYS A 229 3.62 -3.77 20.06
C LYS A 229 3.42 -2.55 19.13
N PRO A 230 3.82 -1.34 19.54
CA PRO A 230 4.43 -1.00 20.83
C PRO A 230 3.44 -1.10 22.00
N GLU A 231 3.88 -1.65 23.13
CA GLU A 231 3.07 -1.73 24.35
C GLU A 231 3.10 -0.39 25.09
N HIS A 232 1.92 0.12 25.46
CA HIS A 232 1.84 1.34 26.25
C HIS A 232 1.88 1.02 27.75
N ARG A 233 3.03 1.25 28.38
CA ARG A 233 3.22 0.98 29.83
C ARG A 233 2.62 2.03 30.74
N TYR A 234 2.44 3.28 30.29
CA TYR A 234 1.93 4.37 31.12
C TYR A 234 0.40 4.44 31.04
N GLN A 235 -0.30 4.00 32.08
CA GLN A 235 -1.71 3.66 31.95
C GLN A 235 -2.59 4.46 32.92
N TYR A 236 -3.24 3.75 33.84
CA TYR A 236 -4.16 4.29 34.83
C TYR A 236 -3.47 5.30 35.75
N ASN A 237 -4.27 6.06 36.51
CA ASN A 237 -3.78 6.99 37.54
C ASN A 237 -2.73 7.99 37.02
N ALA A 238 -3.17 8.95 36.19
CA ALA A 238 -2.31 10.00 35.62
C ALA A 238 -1.09 9.49 34.82
N GLY A 239 -1.20 8.31 34.19
CA GLY A 239 -0.12 7.75 33.39
C GLY A 239 0.94 7.06 34.24
N THR A 240 0.55 6.42 35.35
CA THR A 240 1.47 5.59 36.14
C THR A 240 1.95 4.41 35.27
N GLU A 241 3.23 4.05 35.42
CA GLU A 241 3.80 2.89 34.73
C GLU A 241 3.23 1.58 35.30
N LEU A 242 2.72 0.72 34.42
CA LEU A 242 2.31 -0.64 34.74
C LEU A 242 3.48 -1.60 34.51
N GLU A 243 3.98 -2.18 35.59
CA GLU A 243 4.99 -3.24 35.58
C GLU A 243 4.31 -4.61 35.44
N LYS A 244 4.67 -5.32 34.36
CA LYS A 244 4.12 -6.65 34.03
C LYS A 244 5.16 -7.76 34.08
N SER A 245 6.43 -7.43 34.32
CA SER A 245 7.50 -8.40 34.49
C SER A 245 7.13 -9.39 35.59
N PHE A 246 7.38 -10.67 35.33
CA PHE A 246 7.01 -11.76 36.24
C PHE A 246 5.51 -11.80 36.62
N GLU A 247 4.64 -11.28 35.74
CA GLU A 247 3.19 -11.24 35.94
C GLU A 247 2.75 -10.43 37.16
N LEU A 248 3.58 -9.48 37.61
CA LEU A 248 3.34 -8.69 38.80
C LEU A 248 2.09 -7.79 38.67
N ASN A 249 1.91 -7.16 37.50
CA ASN A 249 0.78 -6.29 37.16
C ASN A 249 0.56 -5.14 38.16
N TRP A 250 1.64 -4.50 38.60
CA TRP A 250 1.61 -3.41 39.59
C TRP A 250 1.81 -2.05 38.94
N HIS A 251 1.12 -1.04 39.46
CA HIS A 251 1.33 0.36 39.07
C HIS A 251 2.42 0.97 39.95
N GLU A 252 3.50 1.42 39.34
CA GLU A 252 4.66 2.06 39.98
C GLU A 252 4.35 3.54 40.27
N THR A 253 3.51 3.79 41.27
CA THR A 253 3.25 5.17 41.73
C THR A 253 4.46 5.72 42.49
N ILE A 254 4.54 7.05 42.61
CA ILE A 254 5.70 7.77 43.15
C ILE A 254 6.12 7.28 44.55
N TYR A 255 5.15 6.97 45.41
CA TYR A 255 5.42 6.67 46.83
C TYR A 255 5.24 5.20 47.18
N ARG A 256 4.31 4.50 46.53
CA ARG A 256 3.95 3.13 46.88
C ARG A 256 3.50 2.35 45.65
N ARG A 257 3.89 1.09 45.57
CA ARG A 257 3.38 0.20 44.53
C ARG A 257 1.92 -0.10 44.76
N TYR A 258 1.12 0.06 43.71
CA TYR A 258 -0.33 -0.14 43.74
C TYR A 258 -0.73 -1.38 42.96
N ASP A 259 -1.52 -2.24 43.60
CA ASP A 259 -2.07 -3.44 42.99
C ASP A 259 -3.53 -3.22 42.64
N ALA A 260 -3.78 -3.05 41.35
CA ALA A 260 -5.12 -2.84 40.82
C ALA A 260 -6.02 -4.08 40.91
N GLN A 261 -5.45 -5.28 41.11
CA GLN A 261 -6.23 -6.51 41.26
C GLN A 261 -6.92 -6.57 42.62
N LEU A 262 -6.22 -6.09 43.65
CA LEU A 262 -6.73 -6.05 45.01
C LEU A 262 -7.32 -4.68 45.37
N GLY A 263 -7.03 -3.63 44.60
CA GLY A 263 -7.38 -2.25 44.93
C GLY A 263 -6.61 -1.73 46.15
N ARG A 264 -5.35 -2.17 46.34
CA ARG A 264 -4.55 -1.90 47.56
C ARG A 264 -3.12 -1.50 47.24
N PHE A 265 -2.51 -0.72 48.13
CA PHE A 265 -1.07 -0.44 48.11
C PHE A 265 -0.31 -1.51 48.91
N HIS A 266 0.89 -1.86 48.44
CA HIS A 266 1.78 -2.83 49.12
C HIS A 266 2.66 -2.20 50.20
N GLY A 267 2.61 -0.87 50.35
CA GLY A 267 3.35 -0.12 51.38
C GLY A 267 2.43 0.57 52.39
N ILE A 268 2.92 0.71 53.62
CA ILE A 268 2.33 1.61 54.62
C ILE A 268 2.54 3.05 54.13
N ASP A 269 1.56 3.91 54.35
CA ASP A 269 1.70 5.33 54.05
C ASP A 269 2.67 5.97 55.05
N GLU A 270 3.82 6.43 54.57
CA GLU A 270 4.86 7.04 55.40
C GLU A 270 4.39 8.34 56.07
N LEU A 271 3.38 9.01 55.49
CA LEU A 271 2.80 10.24 56.03
C LEU A 271 1.62 9.97 56.98
N ALA A 272 1.17 8.72 57.13
CA ALA A 272 0.06 8.41 58.03
C ALA A 272 0.25 8.93 59.48
N PRO A 273 1.44 8.83 60.10
CA PRO A 273 1.65 9.35 61.46
C PRO A 273 1.61 10.89 61.55
N LEU A 274 1.70 11.60 60.43
CA LEU A 274 1.70 13.07 60.36
C LEU A 274 0.30 13.64 60.12
N MET A 275 -0.70 12.79 59.87
CA MET A 275 -2.09 13.21 59.78
C MET A 275 -2.72 13.28 61.18
N PRO A 276 -3.34 14.40 61.55
CA PRO A 276 -3.95 14.62 62.87
C PRO A 276 -5.19 13.74 63.13
#